data_AF-A0A3D8IJD2-F1
#
_entry.id   AF-A0A3D8IJD2-F1
#
_cell.length_a   1.000
_cell.length_b   1.000
_cell.length_c   1.000
_cell.angle_alpha   90.00
_cell.angle_beta   90.00
_cell.angle_gamma   90.00
#
_symmetry.space_group_name_H-M   'P 1'
#
loop_
_entity.id
_entity.type
_entity.pdbx_description
1 polymer ?
#
loop_
_entity_poly.entity_id
_entity_poly.type
_entity_poly.pdbx_seq_one_letter_code
_entity_poly.pdbx_strand_id
1 'polypeptide(L)'
;MKDERDYFIFKISESNLKLNDENIISIVKQMNNKNYFIGCFQNLNCFKTITPILKNEFSLKTPLSKNNEKLKKNILETRNSVFLHIRRGDYLTNNNYCFVKLGAGYYNGALRIIKERLDNPHIFVFSNDIEFCKNNLIKSLDSNIIKNMEFSFIEGNDEGNASEEMELMKMCQNAIIANSTFSWWAAYLMDNKNKIVITPSAFFYDDTNPKVKHILPKDWIVIDYIWGMEIKL
;
A
#
# COMPACT_ATOMS: atom_id res chain seq x y z
N MET A 1 20.38 21.09 -4.87
CA MET A 1 20.70 19.65 -4.91
C MET A 1 19.45 18.97 -5.42
N LYS A 2 19.41 18.64 -6.72
CA LYS A 2 18.21 18.14 -7.39
C LYS A 2 17.84 16.78 -6.80
N ASP A 3 16.61 16.65 -6.35
CA ASP A 3 16.03 15.40 -5.86
C ASP A 3 15.78 14.48 -7.06
N GLU A 4 16.84 13.85 -7.55
CA GLU A 4 16.82 12.90 -8.67
C GLU A 4 16.39 11.51 -8.19
N ARG A 5 15.16 11.40 -7.68
CA ARG A 5 14.54 10.10 -7.43
C ARG A 5 13.70 9.67 -8.63
N ASP A 6 14.44 9.36 -9.70
CA ASP A 6 13.95 8.54 -10.80
C ASP A 6 13.39 7.22 -10.24
N TYR A 7 12.32 6.71 -10.85
CA TYR A 7 11.49 5.57 -10.41
C TYR A 7 12.23 4.25 -10.25
N PHE A 8 13.51 4.26 -10.58
CA PHE A 8 14.40 3.20 -10.27
C PHE A 8 15.83 3.74 -10.06
N ILE A 9 16.33 3.65 -8.83
CA ILE A 9 17.76 3.79 -8.54
C ILE A 9 18.26 2.40 -8.19
N PHE A 10 19.04 1.80 -9.09
CA PHE A 10 19.62 0.47 -8.86
C PHE A 10 21.03 0.60 -8.31
N LYS A 11 21.33 -0.24 -7.33
CA LYS A 11 22.66 -0.41 -6.78
C LYS A 11 23.16 -1.78 -7.20
N ILE A 12 23.97 -1.83 -8.26
CA ILE A 12 24.78 -3.01 -8.55
C ILE A 12 25.95 -2.95 -7.57
N SER A 13 26.39 -4.09 -7.05
CA SER A 13 27.48 -4.15 -6.07
C SER A 13 28.80 -3.52 -6.54
N GLU A 14 28.89 -3.06 -7.81
CA GLU A 14 30.05 -2.36 -8.36
C GLU A 14 29.69 -1.15 -9.27
N SER A 15 28.42 -0.80 -9.48
CA SER A 15 28.02 0.38 -10.27
C SER A 15 26.61 0.91 -9.94
N ASN A 16 26.47 2.24 -9.85
CA ASN A 16 25.16 2.90 -9.70
C ASN A 16 24.53 3.08 -11.09
N LEU A 17 23.87 2.07 -11.62
CA LEU A 17 23.14 2.17 -12.88
C LEU A 17 21.67 2.58 -12.62
N LYS A 18 21.19 3.61 -13.29
CA LYS A 18 19.76 3.96 -13.33
C LYS A 18 19.12 3.24 -14.51
N LEU A 19 18.10 2.41 -14.25
CA LEU A 19 17.26 1.82 -15.30
C LEU A 19 15.95 2.60 -15.42
N ASN A 20 15.39 2.62 -16.61
CA ASN A 20 14.09 3.14 -16.94
C ASN A 20 13.42 2.16 -17.93
N ASP A 21 12.18 2.44 -18.30
CA ASP A 21 11.41 1.55 -19.20
C ASP A 21 12.14 1.31 -20.54
N GLU A 22 13.00 2.23 -21.00
CA GLU A 22 13.71 2.14 -22.28
C GLU A 22 14.96 1.25 -22.21
N ASN A 23 15.68 1.24 -21.08
CA ASN A 23 16.98 0.55 -20.97
C ASN A 23 16.94 -0.70 -20.07
N ILE A 24 15.84 -0.95 -19.34
CA ILE A 24 15.78 -2.04 -18.36
C ILE A 24 16.00 -3.41 -18.98
N ILE A 25 15.40 -3.70 -20.14
CA ILE A 25 15.52 -5.01 -20.80
C ILE A 25 16.96 -5.23 -21.30
N SER A 26 17.57 -4.22 -21.91
CA SER A 26 18.92 -4.34 -22.48
C SER A 26 19.96 -4.55 -21.39
N ILE A 27 19.81 -3.86 -20.26
CA ILE A 27 20.73 -3.96 -19.14
C ILE A 27 20.52 -5.28 -18.38
N VAL A 28 19.27 -5.69 -18.12
CA VAL A 28 18.98 -6.98 -17.45
C VAL A 28 19.52 -8.17 -18.25
N LYS A 29 19.48 -8.13 -19.59
CA LYS A 29 20.06 -9.20 -20.44
C LYS A 29 21.58 -9.34 -20.32
N GLN A 30 22.27 -8.29 -19.90
CA GLN A 30 23.73 -8.27 -19.74
C GLN A 30 24.15 -8.60 -18.30
N MET A 31 23.21 -8.70 -17.38
CA MET A 31 23.46 -8.98 -15.97
C MET A 31 23.71 -10.48 -15.73
N ASN A 32 24.62 -10.79 -14.80
CA ASN A 32 24.83 -12.13 -14.28
C ASN A 32 23.89 -12.42 -13.08
N ASN A 33 23.95 -13.64 -12.55
CA ASN A 33 23.03 -14.09 -11.49
C ASN A 33 23.31 -13.50 -10.09
N LYS A 34 24.21 -12.52 -9.93
CA LYS A 34 24.58 -11.91 -8.63
C LYS A 34 24.15 -10.45 -8.49
N ASN A 35 23.05 -10.07 -9.15
CA ASN A 35 22.52 -8.72 -9.09
C ASN A 35 21.24 -8.67 -8.23
N TYR A 36 21.06 -7.56 -7.51
CA TYR A 36 19.81 -7.24 -6.84
C TYR A 36 19.33 -5.87 -7.29
N PHE A 37 18.01 -5.72 -7.41
CA PHE A 37 17.38 -4.49 -7.86
C PHE A 37 16.78 -3.76 -6.66
N ILE A 38 16.95 -2.43 -6.60
CA ILE A 38 16.31 -1.56 -5.61
C ILE A 38 15.33 -0.65 -6.36
N GLY A 39 14.12 -0.50 -5.84
CA GLY A 39 13.11 0.35 -6.44
C GLY A 39 11.74 0.17 -5.81
N CYS A 40 10.78 1.00 -6.24
CA CYS A 40 9.38 0.90 -5.80
C CYS A 40 8.62 -0.19 -6.57
N PHE A 41 9.00 -0.42 -7.84
CA PHE A 41 8.41 -1.44 -8.72
C PHE A 41 6.89 -1.31 -8.92
N GLN A 42 6.37 -0.09 -9.11
CA GLN A 42 4.91 0.13 -9.25
C GLN A 42 4.44 0.39 -10.68
N ASN A 43 5.33 0.31 -11.70
CA ASN A 43 4.92 0.47 -13.09
C ASN A 43 4.16 -0.76 -13.60
N LEU A 44 2.84 -0.64 -13.73
CA LEU A 44 1.98 -1.76 -14.09
C LEU A 44 2.23 -2.33 -15.50
N ASN A 45 2.77 -1.53 -16.41
CA ASN A 45 3.10 -2.00 -17.75
C ASN A 45 4.16 -3.11 -17.70
N CYS A 46 5.04 -3.09 -16.68
CA CYS A 46 6.07 -4.11 -16.48
C CYS A 46 5.51 -5.41 -15.88
N PHE A 47 4.45 -5.33 -15.06
CA PHE A 47 4.04 -6.45 -14.20
C PHE A 47 2.77 -7.16 -14.65
N LYS A 48 1.94 -6.52 -15.47
CA LYS A 48 0.61 -7.05 -15.85
C LYS A 48 0.67 -8.45 -16.46
N THR A 49 1.70 -8.76 -17.24
CA THR A 49 1.88 -10.06 -17.91
C THR A 49 2.41 -11.14 -16.98
N ILE A 50 3.07 -10.76 -15.87
CA ILE A 50 3.69 -11.69 -14.93
C ILE A 50 2.96 -11.75 -13.58
N THR A 51 1.79 -11.14 -13.45
CA THR A 51 0.98 -11.18 -12.21
C THR A 51 0.79 -12.59 -11.63
N PRO A 52 0.50 -13.65 -12.42
CA PRO A 52 0.40 -15.00 -11.87
C PRO A 52 1.70 -15.48 -11.22
N ILE A 53 2.84 -15.16 -11.83
CA ILE A 53 4.18 -15.49 -11.29
C ILE A 53 4.42 -14.71 -10.00
N LEU A 54 4.15 -13.39 -10.01
CA LEU A 54 4.32 -12.54 -8.83
C LEU A 54 3.49 -13.05 -7.65
N LYS A 55 2.24 -13.44 -7.86
CA LYS A 55 1.39 -13.98 -6.78
C LYS A 55 1.93 -15.27 -6.18
N ASN A 56 2.50 -16.13 -7.01
CA ASN A 56 3.15 -17.37 -6.54
C ASN A 56 4.46 -17.09 -5.79
N GLU A 57 5.28 -16.17 -6.29
CA GLU A 57 6.57 -15.86 -5.69
C GLU A 57 6.44 -15.05 -4.38
N PHE A 58 5.49 -14.12 -4.32
CA PHE A 58 5.15 -13.33 -3.12
C PHE A 58 4.25 -14.10 -2.14
N SER A 59 4.52 -15.39 -1.97
CA SER A 59 3.98 -16.23 -0.91
C SER A 59 4.94 -16.24 0.28
N LEU A 60 4.42 -16.15 1.50
CA LEU A 60 5.25 -16.29 2.69
C LEU A 60 5.96 -17.67 2.69
N LYS A 61 7.29 -17.67 2.76
CA LYS A 61 8.10 -18.91 2.73
C LYS A 61 8.34 -19.50 4.12
N THR A 62 8.26 -18.65 5.15
CA THR A 62 8.31 -19.04 6.55
C THR A 62 6.89 -19.06 7.12
N PRO A 63 6.55 -19.94 8.07
CA PRO A 63 5.28 -19.84 8.78
C PRO A 63 5.11 -18.48 9.47
N LEU A 64 3.86 -18.05 9.62
CA LEU A 64 3.54 -16.89 10.44
C LEU A 64 3.86 -17.19 11.91
N SER A 65 4.15 -16.15 12.68
CA SER A 65 4.15 -16.27 14.14
C SER A 65 2.78 -16.71 14.65
N LYS A 66 2.71 -17.37 15.81
CA LYS A 66 1.44 -17.87 16.38
C LYS A 66 0.36 -16.78 16.50
N ASN A 67 0.76 -15.56 16.85
CA ASN A 67 -0.15 -14.42 16.94
C ASN A 67 -0.72 -14.05 15.56
N ASN A 68 0.14 -14.01 14.54
CA ASN A 68 -0.28 -13.71 13.17
C ASN A 68 -1.05 -14.85 12.51
N GLU A 69 -0.81 -16.12 12.87
CA GLU A 69 -1.67 -17.23 12.44
C GLU A 69 -3.11 -17.05 12.97
N LYS A 70 -3.26 -16.70 14.25
CA LYS A 70 -4.57 -16.42 14.85
C LYS A 70 -5.24 -15.22 14.19
N LEU A 71 -4.49 -14.14 13.93
CA LEU A 71 -5.01 -12.96 13.26
C LEU A 71 -5.40 -13.26 11.81
N LYS A 72 -4.60 -14.02 11.07
CA LYS A 72 -4.93 -14.48 9.72
C LYS A 72 -6.25 -15.25 9.71
N LYS A 73 -6.44 -16.18 10.65
CA LYS A 73 -7.70 -16.91 10.80
C LYS A 73 -8.88 -15.96 11.04
N ASN A 74 -8.72 -15.01 11.96
CA ASN A 74 -9.75 -14.00 12.23
C ASN A 74 -10.11 -13.18 10.97
N ILE A 75 -9.11 -12.69 10.23
CA ILE A 75 -9.31 -11.94 8.97
C ILE A 75 -10.10 -12.77 7.95
N LEU A 76 -9.75 -14.05 7.79
CA LEU A 76 -10.40 -14.94 6.83
C LEU A 76 -11.85 -15.28 7.20
N GLU A 77 -12.16 -15.35 8.50
CA GLU A 77 -13.51 -15.57 9.03
C GLU A 77 -14.36 -14.28 9.01
N THR A 78 -13.72 -13.12 8.87
CA THR A 78 -14.36 -11.82 8.86
C THR A 78 -14.91 -11.47 7.47
N ARG A 79 -16.24 -11.34 7.38
CA ARG A 79 -16.89 -10.82 6.17
C ARG A 79 -16.57 -9.34 6.00
N ASN A 80 -16.42 -8.90 4.75
CA ASN A 80 -16.17 -7.49 4.41
C ASN A 80 -14.92 -6.94 5.12
N SER A 81 -13.88 -7.76 5.27
CA SER A 81 -12.61 -7.33 5.85
C SER A 81 -11.91 -6.31 4.95
N VAL A 82 -11.50 -5.19 5.54
CA VAL A 82 -10.80 -4.10 4.87
C VAL A 82 -9.49 -3.86 5.61
N PHE A 83 -8.35 -3.98 4.96
CA PHE A 83 -7.14 -3.41 5.56
C PHE A 83 -7.12 -1.90 5.32
N LEU A 84 -6.80 -1.13 6.34
CA LEU A 84 -6.53 0.30 6.25
C LEU A 84 -5.09 0.54 6.67
N HIS A 85 -4.26 1.00 5.74
CA HIS A 85 -2.86 1.29 6.03
C HIS A 85 -2.65 2.79 6.29
N ILE A 86 -1.94 3.11 7.36
CA ILE A 86 -1.48 4.47 7.68
C ILE A 86 0.05 4.44 7.72
N ARG A 87 0.71 5.11 6.77
CA ARG A 87 2.17 5.31 6.82
C ARG A 87 2.46 6.65 7.49
N ARG A 88 3.16 6.63 8.62
CA ARG A 88 3.44 7.84 9.41
C ARG A 88 4.90 7.99 9.81
N GLY A 89 5.48 7.02 10.52
CA GLY A 89 6.73 7.15 11.26
C GLY A 89 7.83 7.97 10.56
N ASP A 90 8.49 7.37 9.56
CA ASP A 90 9.52 8.01 8.75
C ASP A 90 9.03 9.22 7.94
N TYR A 91 7.74 9.31 7.62
CA TYR A 91 7.14 10.42 6.86
C TYR A 91 7.05 11.72 7.67
N LEU A 92 7.25 11.64 8.99
CA LEU A 92 7.34 12.82 9.86
C LEU A 92 8.75 13.39 9.97
N THR A 93 9.76 12.70 9.44
CA THR A 93 11.15 13.14 9.53
C THR A 93 11.46 14.23 8.50
N ASN A 94 12.46 15.07 8.81
CA ASN A 94 12.79 16.22 7.96
C ASN A 94 13.24 15.85 6.53
N ASN A 95 13.69 14.61 6.31
CA ASN A 95 14.15 14.17 4.99
C ASN A 95 13.01 13.73 4.07
N ASN A 96 11.78 13.65 4.58
CA ASN A 96 10.64 13.02 3.91
C ASN A 96 9.46 13.98 3.69
N TYR A 97 9.69 15.30 3.73
CA TYR A 97 8.66 16.30 3.43
C TYR A 97 8.11 16.24 2.00
N CYS A 98 8.77 15.53 1.09
CA CYS A 98 8.29 15.31 -0.26
C CYS A 98 7.01 14.47 -0.31
N PHE A 99 6.77 13.59 0.68
CA PHE A 99 5.60 12.73 0.70
C PHE A 99 4.38 13.50 1.15
N VAL A 100 3.27 13.27 0.44
CA VAL A 100 1.97 13.77 0.88
C VAL A 100 1.65 13.22 2.27
N LYS A 101 1.09 14.08 3.14
CA LYS A 101 0.61 13.66 4.45
C LYS A 101 -0.89 13.40 4.34
N LEU A 102 -1.27 12.12 4.40
CA LEU A 102 -2.67 11.72 4.35
C LEU A 102 -3.36 12.06 5.67
N GLY A 103 -4.34 12.95 5.60
CA GLY A 103 -5.14 13.39 6.74
C GLY A 103 -6.52 12.74 6.80
N ALA A 104 -7.32 13.20 7.77
CA ALA A 104 -8.69 12.73 7.96
C ALA A 104 -9.57 12.88 6.72
N GLY A 105 -9.36 13.89 5.87
CA GLY A 105 -10.09 14.07 4.62
C GLY A 105 -10.01 12.84 3.72
N TYR A 106 -8.80 12.35 3.45
CA TYR A 106 -8.57 11.13 2.68
C TYR A 106 -9.27 9.91 3.31
N TYR A 107 -9.03 9.64 4.60
CA TYR A 107 -9.57 8.44 5.25
C TYR A 107 -11.09 8.48 5.40
N ASN A 108 -11.69 9.65 5.66
CA ASN A 108 -13.15 9.83 5.66
C ASN A 108 -13.73 9.60 4.25
N GLY A 109 -13.09 10.14 3.21
CA GLY A 109 -13.47 9.90 1.83
C GLY A 109 -13.45 8.42 1.46
N ALA A 110 -12.36 7.72 1.82
CA ALA A 110 -12.21 6.30 1.58
C ALA A 110 -13.23 5.46 2.35
N LEU A 111 -13.41 5.72 3.65
CA LEU A 111 -14.35 4.99 4.50
C LEU A 111 -15.80 5.22 4.07
N ARG A 112 -16.15 6.41 3.55
CA ARG A 112 -17.48 6.67 2.97
C ARG A 112 -17.78 5.72 1.81
N ILE A 113 -16.84 5.54 0.88
CA ILE A 113 -17.00 4.60 -0.23
C ILE A 113 -17.14 3.16 0.27
N ILE A 114 -16.35 2.77 1.27
CA ILE A 114 -16.47 1.45 1.92
C ILE A 114 -17.87 1.27 2.54
N LYS A 115 -18.36 2.26 3.27
CA LYS A 115 -19.69 2.25 3.89
C LYS A 115 -20.82 2.07 2.87
N GLU A 116 -20.71 2.75 1.73
CA GLU A 116 -21.73 2.73 0.68
C GLU A 116 -21.78 1.39 -0.06
N ARG A 117 -20.69 0.61 -0.03
CA ARG A 117 -20.55 -0.62 -0.82
C ARG A 117 -20.57 -1.90 0.02
N LEU A 118 -20.27 -1.82 1.31
CA LEU A 118 -20.15 -2.97 2.20
C LEU A 118 -21.02 -2.79 3.44
N ASP A 119 -21.82 -3.82 3.76
CA ASP A 119 -22.58 -3.88 5.01
C ASP A 119 -21.66 -4.25 6.18
N ASN A 120 -21.68 -3.45 7.25
CA ASN A 120 -20.93 -3.68 8.50
C ASN A 120 -19.47 -4.11 8.29
N PRO A 121 -18.63 -3.30 7.62
CA PRO A 121 -17.26 -3.67 7.31
C PRO A 121 -16.38 -3.69 8.58
N HIS A 122 -15.40 -4.59 8.60
CA HIS A 122 -14.38 -4.64 9.63
C HIS A 122 -13.07 -4.08 9.11
N ILE A 123 -12.58 -3.02 9.75
CA ILE A 123 -11.37 -2.30 9.38
C ILE A 123 -10.20 -2.81 10.23
N PHE A 124 -9.26 -3.50 9.59
CA PHE A 124 -7.99 -3.90 10.17
C PHE A 124 -6.95 -2.80 9.90
N VAL A 125 -6.57 -2.05 10.92
CA VAL A 125 -5.67 -0.90 10.82
C VAL A 125 -4.22 -1.35 11.00
N PHE A 126 -3.42 -1.16 9.95
CA PHE A 126 -1.99 -1.42 9.91
C PHE A 126 -1.22 -0.10 9.83
N SER A 127 -0.11 0.00 10.57
CA SER A 127 0.68 1.23 10.61
C SER A 127 2.05 0.97 11.20
N ASN A 128 3.07 1.65 10.69
CA ASN A 128 4.38 1.74 11.35
C ASN A 128 4.38 2.65 12.60
N ASP A 129 3.21 3.13 12.99
CA ASP A 129 2.93 3.89 14.20
C ASP A 129 1.50 3.60 14.69
N ILE A 130 1.28 2.35 15.12
CA ILE A 130 -0.05 1.87 15.51
C ILE A 130 -0.56 2.56 16.78
N GLU A 131 0.33 2.93 17.69
CA GLU A 131 -0.05 3.58 18.95
C GLU A 131 -0.62 4.99 18.70
N PHE A 132 -0.05 5.75 17.75
CA PHE A 132 -0.69 6.99 17.31
C PHE A 132 -2.09 6.75 16.74
N CYS A 133 -2.27 5.69 15.95
CA CYS A 133 -3.55 5.37 15.33
C CYS A 133 -4.62 5.06 16.37
N LYS A 134 -4.31 4.23 17.38
CA LYS A 134 -5.22 3.92 18.51
C LYS A 134 -5.68 5.17 19.23
N ASN A 135 -4.78 6.13 19.44
CA ASN A 135 -5.06 7.33 20.21
C ASN A 135 -5.79 8.44 19.42
N ASN A 136 -5.66 8.46 18.09
CA ASN A 136 -6.05 9.61 17.28
C ASN A 136 -7.00 9.29 16.11
N LEU A 137 -6.91 8.10 15.51
CA LEU A 137 -7.63 7.80 14.26
C LEU A 137 -9.14 7.98 14.44
N ILE A 138 -9.75 7.27 15.39
CA ILE A 138 -11.20 7.32 15.61
C ILE A 138 -11.69 8.74 15.93
N LYS A 139 -10.91 9.51 16.69
CA LYS A 139 -11.23 10.90 17.05
C LYS A 139 -11.18 11.85 15.84
N SER A 140 -10.38 11.52 14.83
CA SER A 140 -10.22 12.33 13.62
C SER A 140 -11.22 12.01 12.51
N LEU A 141 -11.93 10.88 12.62
CA LEU A 141 -12.90 10.43 11.63
C LEU A 141 -14.30 10.94 11.94
N ASP A 142 -15.10 11.15 10.89
CA ASP A 142 -16.49 11.54 11.02
C ASP A 142 -17.31 10.37 11.60
N SER A 143 -17.95 10.59 12.75
CA SER A 143 -18.70 9.56 13.48
C SER A 143 -19.88 9.00 12.69
N ASN A 144 -20.47 9.78 11.78
CA ASN A 144 -21.51 9.28 10.90
C ASN A 144 -20.93 8.37 9.83
N ILE A 145 -19.73 8.64 9.32
CA ILE A 145 -19.06 7.80 8.33
C ILE A 145 -18.70 6.45 8.94
N ILE A 146 -18.10 6.44 10.13
CA ILE A 146 -17.63 5.20 10.77
C ILE A 146 -18.73 4.41 11.50
N LYS A 147 -19.98 4.90 11.48
CA LYS A 147 -21.10 4.20 12.10
C LYS A 147 -21.27 2.80 11.50
N ASN A 148 -21.44 1.80 12.37
CA ASN A 148 -21.56 0.37 12.04
C ASN A 148 -20.30 -0.23 11.41
N MET A 149 -19.13 0.38 11.60
CA MET A 149 -17.85 -0.23 11.26
C MET A 149 -17.16 -0.71 12.53
N GLU A 150 -16.51 -1.87 12.45
CA GLU A 150 -15.61 -2.34 13.50
C GLU A 150 -14.16 -1.98 13.15
N PHE A 151 -13.34 -1.72 14.18
CA PHE A 151 -11.93 -1.39 13.99
C PHE A 151 -11.06 -2.30 14.86
N SER A 152 -10.02 -2.88 14.27
CA SER A 152 -8.96 -3.59 14.99
C SER A 152 -7.61 -3.00 14.63
N PHE A 153 -6.86 -2.58 15.64
CA PHE A 153 -5.52 -2.03 15.49
C PHE A 153 -4.50 -3.16 15.62
N ILE A 154 -3.69 -3.37 14.58
CA ILE A 154 -2.81 -4.54 14.50
C ILE A 154 -1.48 -4.23 15.16
N GLU A 155 -1.20 -4.96 16.24
CA GLU A 155 -0.01 -4.81 17.09
C GLU A 155 0.92 -6.00 16.94
N GLY A 156 2.18 -5.84 17.36
CA GLY A 156 3.17 -6.93 17.34
C GLY A 156 3.85 -7.14 15.99
N ASN A 157 3.59 -6.27 15.01
CA ASN A 157 4.36 -6.17 13.79
C ASN A 157 5.15 -4.86 13.77
N ASP A 158 6.39 -4.94 13.27
CA ASP A 158 7.31 -3.84 13.03
C ASP A 158 8.02 -4.04 11.68
N GLU A 159 9.00 -3.19 11.38
CA GLU A 159 9.73 -3.30 10.11
C GLU A 159 10.54 -4.60 9.99
N GLY A 160 10.80 -5.32 11.10
CA GLY A 160 11.50 -6.60 11.14
C GLY A 160 10.66 -7.81 10.71
N ASN A 161 9.32 -7.70 10.74
CA ASN A 161 8.40 -8.75 10.29
C ASN A 161 7.38 -8.27 9.25
N ALA A 162 7.77 -7.29 8.43
CA ALA A 162 6.97 -6.72 7.35
C ALA A 162 6.42 -7.77 6.35
N SER A 163 7.07 -8.92 6.18
CA SER A 163 6.57 -10.02 5.36
C SER A 163 5.32 -10.67 5.94
N GLU A 164 5.23 -10.83 7.27
CA GLU A 164 4.04 -11.31 7.95
C GLU A 164 2.90 -10.30 7.84
N GLU A 165 3.20 -9.01 8.02
CA GLU A 165 2.20 -7.94 7.90
C GLU A 165 1.63 -7.86 6.48
N MET A 166 2.48 -7.93 5.44
CA MET A 166 2.02 -7.98 4.06
C MET A 166 1.13 -9.19 3.80
N GLU A 167 1.49 -10.36 4.33
CA GLU A 167 0.67 -11.57 4.22
C GLU A 167 -0.70 -11.37 4.86
N LEU A 168 -0.79 -10.75 6.05
CA LEU A 168 -2.06 -10.44 6.71
C LEU A 168 -2.92 -9.46 5.89
N MET A 169 -2.32 -8.39 5.37
CA MET A 169 -3.02 -7.41 4.54
C MET A 169 -3.58 -8.05 3.26
N LYS A 170 -2.81 -8.94 2.61
CA LYS A 170 -3.25 -9.70 1.43
C LYS A 170 -4.46 -10.61 1.68
N MET A 171 -4.66 -11.06 2.92
CA MET A 171 -5.78 -11.95 3.29
C MET A 171 -7.10 -11.20 3.49
N CYS A 172 -7.08 -9.86 3.62
CA CYS A 172 -8.29 -9.07 3.66
C CYS A 172 -9.03 -9.11 2.30
N GLN A 173 -10.33 -8.79 2.30
CA GLN A 173 -11.14 -8.77 1.08
C GLN A 173 -11.04 -7.46 0.31
N ASN A 174 -10.78 -6.34 1.00
CA ASN A 174 -10.74 -4.98 0.47
C ASN A 174 -9.57 -4.19 1.08
N ALA A 175 -9.28 -3.01 0.52
CA ALA A 175 -8.12 -2.21 0.90
C ALA A 175 -8.38 -0.69 0.85
N ILE A 176 -7.89 0.00 1.87
CA ILE A 176 -7.61 1.44 1.87
C ILE A 176 -6.10 1.58 2.05
N ILE A 177 -5.39 1.97 1.00
CA ILE A 177 -3.92 2.04 1.03
C ILE A 177 -3.44 3.43 1.46
N ALA A 178 -2.21 3.52 1.98
CA ALA A 178 -1.52 4.80 2.11
C ALA A 178 -0.79 5.16 0.80
N ASN A 179 -0.15 6.32 0.76
CA ASN A 179 0.85 6.68 -0.25
C ASN A 179 2.17 5.92 -0.04
N SER A 180 2.08 4.59 0.07
CA SER A 180 3.18 3.70 0.42
C SER A 180 3.24 2.53 -0.57
N THR A 181 4.46 2.23 -1.04
CA THR A 181 4.75 1.07 -1.90
C THR A 181 4.35 -0.24 -1.24
N PHE A 182 4.49 -0.32 0.09
CA PHE A 182 4.15 -1.50 0.89
C PHE A 182 2.67 -1.83 0.79
N SER A 183 1.79 -0.87 1.11
CA SER A 183 0.34 -1.08 1.00
C SER A 183 -0.14 -1.22 -0.45
N TRP A 184 0.55 -0.59 -1.40
CA TRP A 184 0.26 -0.78 -2.82
C TRP A 184 0.49 -2.25 -3.22
N TRP A 185 1.65 -2.82 -2.87
CA TRP A 185 1.96 -4.21 -3.18
C TRP A 185 1.04 -5.18 -2.47
N ALA A 186 0.73 -4.95 -1.20
CA ALA A 186 -0.24 -5.74 -0.46
C ALA A 186 -1.60 -5.76 -1.20
N ALA A 187 -2.13 -4.61 -1.61
CA ALA A 187 -3.40 -4.52 -2.34
C ALA A 187 -3.35 -5.19 -3.72
N TYR A 188 -2.26 -4.98 -4.45
CA TYR A 188 -2.07 -5.56 -5.79
C TYR A 188 -2.09 -7.09 -5.73
N LEU A 189 -1.41 -7.67 -4.75
CA LEU A 189 -1.24 -9.11 -4.57
C LEU A 189 -2.48 -9.83 -4.01
N MET A 190 -3.49 -9.13 -3.50
CA MET A 190 -4.74 -9.75 -3.03
C MET A 190 -5.41 -10.60 -4.13
N ASP A 191 -5.99 -11.73 -3.73
CA ASP A 191 -6.63 -12.69 -4.63
C ASP A 191 -8.10 -12.41 -4.92
N ASN A 192 -8.78 -11.64 -4.08
CA ASN A 192 -10.17 -11.25 -4.32
C ASN A 192 -10.29 -10.44 -5.61
N LYS A 193 -10.99 -10.98 -6.62
CA LYS A 193 -11.25 -10.31 -7.91
C LYS A 193 -12.28 -9.18 -7.81
N ASN A 194 -13.11 -9.22 -6.76
CA ASN A 194 -14.16 -8.23 -6.50
C ASN A 194 -13.73 -7.23 -5.42
N LYS A 195 -12.42 -7.14 -5.12
CA LYS A 195 -11.89 -6.25 -4.10
C LYS A 195 -12.17 -4.79 -4.43
N ILE A 196 -12.54 -4.03 -3.42
CA ILE A 196 -12.53 -2.58 -3.48
C ILE A 196 -11.15 -2.13 -2.97
N VAL A 197 -10.40 -1.45 -3.83
CA VAL A 197 -9.12 -0.83 -3.45
C VAL A 197 -9.23 0.67 -3.62
N ILE A 198 -8.96 1.39 -2.54
CA ILE A 198 -8.99 2.85 -2.48
C ILE A 198 -7.57 3.35 -2.25
N THR A 199 -7.17 4.37 -3.02
CA THR A 199 -5.81 4.92 -3.04
C THR A 199 -5.84 6.45 -3.09
N PRO A 200 -4.85 7.15 -2.49
CA PRO A 200 -4.80 8.59 -2.57
C PRO A 200 -4.45 9.08 -3.98
N SER A 201 -4.90 10.28 -4.31
CA SER A 201 -4.66 10.95 -5.59
C SER A 201 -3.21 11.36 -5.82
N ALA A 202 -2.41 11.42 -4.76
CA ALA A 202 -1.00 11.77 -4.82
C ALA A 202 -0.18 10.99 -3.78
N PHE A 203 1.04 10.63 -4.18
CA PHE A 203 2.02 10.03 -3.26
C PHE A 203 3.05 11.06 -2.77
N PHE A 204 3.32 12.07 -3.58
CA PHE A 204 4.29 13.14 -3.35
C PHE A 204 3.64 14.51 -3.59
N TYR A 205 4.15 15.58 -2.98
CA TYR A 205 3.68 16.95 -3.23
C TYR A 205 4.16 17.53 -4.56
N ASP A 206 5.20 16.94 -5.15
CA ASP A 206 5.72 17.36 -6.45
C ASP A 206 4.97 16.66 -7.59
N ASP A 207 4.37 17.48 -8.46
CA ASP A 207 3.54 17.08 -9.61
C ASP A 207 4.37 16.65 -10.83
N THR A 208 5.71 16.68 -10.73
CA THR A 208 6.63 16.17 -11.77
C THR A 208 6.73 14.65 -11.79
N ASN A 209 6.18 13.97 -10.78
CA ASN A 209 6.16 12.52 -10.70
C ASN A 209 5.06 11.92 -11.61
N PRO A 210 5.32 10.81 -12.35
CA PRO A 210 4.40 10.14 -13.26
C PRO A 210 3.02 10.05 -12.64
N LYS A 211 2.10 10.69 -13.38
CA LYS A 211 0.67 10.67 -13.16
C LYS A 211 0.29 9.32 -12.58
N VAL A 212 -0.28 9.33 -11.39
CA VAL A 212 -0.77 8.18 -10.62
C VAL A 212 -1.45 7.11 -11.51
N LYS A 213 -2.05 7.54 -12.63
CA LYS A 213 -2.53 6.70 -13.75
C LYS A 213 -1.60 5.57 -14.22
N HIS A 214 -0.27 5.73 -14.22
CA HIS A 214 0.66 4.70 -14.73
C HIS A 214 0.96 3.59 -13.71
N ILE A 215 0.72 3.88 -12.43
CA ILE A 215 1.02 2.95 -11.33
C ILE A 215 -0.22 2.33 -10.72
N LEU A 216 -1.43 2.74 -11.11
CA LEU A 216 -2.67 2.22 -10.53
C LEU A 216 -3.44 1.30 -11.48
N PRO A 217 -3.88 0.12 -11.01
CA PRO A 217 -4.84 -0.68 -11.75
C PRO A 217 -6.11 0.14 -12.02
N LYS A 218 -6.71 -0.03 -13.20
CA LYS A 218 -7.84 0.80 -13.66
C LYS A 218 -9.09 0.68 -12.78
N ASP A 219 -9.20 -0.40 -12.04
CA ASP A 219 -10.30 -0.75 -11.15
C ASP A 219 -10.16 -0.14 -9.75
N TRP A 220 -9.04 0.53 -9.45
CA TRP A 220 -8.84 1.18 -8.15
C TRP A 220 -9.51 2.55 -8.10
N ILE A 221 -10.10 2.85 -6.95
CA ILE A 221 -10.82 4.10 -6.70
C ILE A 221 -9.83 5.12 -6.16
N VAL A 222 -9.76 6.29 -6.79
CA VAL A 222 -8.84 7.35 -6.41
C VAL A 222 -9.57 8.40 -5.61
N ILE A 223 -9.04 8.73 -4.43
CA ILE A 223 -9.60 9.74 -3.53
C ILE A 223 -8.62 10.91 -3.42
N ASP A 224 -9.12 12.13 -3.56
CA ASP A 224 -8.35 13.33 -3.31
C ASP A 224 -7.80 13.33 -1.88
N TYR A 225 -6.48 13.47 -1.75
CA TYR A 225 -5.81 13.30 -0.47
C TYR A 225 -6.11 14.43 0.54
N ILE A 226 -6.62 15.58 0.07
CA ILE A 226 -6.96 16.74 0.90
C ILE A 226 -8.45 16.69 1.28
N TRP A 227 -9.31 16.65 0.27
CA TRP A 227 -10.75 16.86 0.40
C TRP A 227 -11.57 15.57 0.50
N GLY A 228 -10.95 14.41 0.26
CA GLY A 228 -11.65 13.13 0.37
C GLY A 228 -12.70 12.88 -0.72
N MET A 229 -12.59 13.57 -1.86
CA MET A 229 -13.50 13.43 -2.99
C MET A 229 -13.01 12.35 -3.96
N GLU A 230 -13.92 11.53 -4.48
CA GLU A 230 -13.58 10.57 -5.55
C GLU A 230 -13.20 11.30 -6.84
N ILE A 231 -12.08 10.88 -7.44
CA ILE A 231 -11.58 11.40 -8.71
C ILE A 231 -11.84 10.37 -9.79
N LYS A 232 -12.52 10.80 -10.86
CA LYS A 232 -12.70 10.00 -12.08
C LYS A 232 -11.50 10.23 -13.00
N LEU A 233 -10.70 9.18 -13.21
CA LEU A 233 -9.47 9.22 -14.03
C LEU A 233 -9.72 9.06 -15.53
#